data_AF-A0A954BQP8-F1
#
_entry.id   AF-A0A954BQP8-F1
#
_cell.length_a   1.000
_cell.length_b   1.000
_cell.length_c   1.000
_cell.angle_alpha   90.00
_cell.angle_beta   90.00
_cell.angle_gamma   90.00
#
_symmetry.space_group_name_H-M   'P 1'
#
loop_
_entity.id
_entity.type
_entity.pdbx_description
1 polymer ?
#
loop_
_entity_poly.entity_id
_entity_poly.type
_entity_poly.pdbx_seq_one_letter_code
_entity_poly.pdbx_strand_id
1 'polypeptide(L)'
;MANGHGGARPGAGRPKGSVNRLVSEAVEQAKAGGRMPLEHLLGVMRDPAKDTATRLEAAKAAAPYCHPRLAQVEARNVNVNLTHEEALALLEADGDVEPADQIAITQDDAA
;
A
#
# COMPACT_ATOMS: atom_id res chain seq x y z
N MET A 1 24.13 -45.83 -2.22
CA MET A 1 24.38 -44.39 -2.08
C MET A 1 23.16 -43.65 -2.61
N ALA A 2 22.35 -43.04 -1.73
CA ALA A 2 21.19 -42.27 -2.15
C ALA A 2 21.66 -40.87 -2.59
N ASN A 3 21.64 -40.58 -3.89
CA ASN A 3 22.02 -39.27 -4.40
C ASN A 3 21.00 -38.22 -3.89
N GLY A 4 21.49 -37.22 -3.13
CA GLY A 4 20.71 -36.20 -2.43
C GLY A 4 19.98 -35.21 -3.36
N HIS A 5 18.94 -35.68 -4.02
CA HIS A 5 18.16 -34.92 -5.00
C HIS A 5 16.93 -34.20 -4.42
N GLY A 6 16.98 -33.74 -3.16
CA GLY A 6 15.89 -32.95 -2.55
C GLY A 6 16.41 -31.99 -1.47
N GLY A 7 15.94 -30.74 -1.49
CA GLY A 7 16.31 -29.70 -0.52
C GLY A 7 16.40 -28.32 -1.16
N ALA A 8 16.20 -27.27 -0.35
CA ALA A 8 16.39 -25.89 -0.78
C ALA A 8 17.86 -25.66 -1.16
N ARG A 9 18.10 -25.27 -2.41
CA ARG A 9 19.41 -24.92 -2.95
C ARG A 9 19.43 -23.41 -3.26
N PRO A 10 20.59 -22.77 -3.31
CA PRO A 10 20.69 -21.41 -3.84
C PRO A 10 20.07 -21.37 -5.25
N GLY A 11 19.02 -20.57 -5.45
CA GLY A 11 18.27 -20.50 -6.71
C GLY A 11 17.22 -21.60 -6.94
N ALA A 12 16.99 -22.49 -5.97
CA ALA A 12 15.91 -23.48 -6.07
C ALA A 12 14.55 -22.85 -5.77
N GLY A 13 13.51 -23.37 -6.42
CA GLY A 13 12.13 -22.92 -6.26
C GLY A 13 11.76 -21.78 -7.22
N ARG A 14 10.61 -21.17 -6.95
CA ARG A 14 10.07 -20.10 -7.79
C ARG A 14 10.75 -18.78 -7.45
N PRO A 15 11.28 -18.02 -8.42
CA PRO A 15 11.97 -16.76 -8.16
C PRO A 15 11.06 -15.78 -7.42
N LYS A 16 11.62 -15.09 -6.40
CA LYS A 16 10.90 -14.12 -5.58
C LYS A 16 10.37 -12.99 -6.46
N GLY A 17 9.08 -12.71 -6.36
CA GLY A 17 8.41 -11.66 -7.16
C GLY A 17 7.99 -12.09 -8.56
N SER A 18 8.19 -13.35 -8.95
CA SER A 18 7.67 -13.83 -10.24
C SER A 18 6.15 -13.79 -10.28
N VAL A 19 5.61 -13.14 -11.32
CA VAL A 19 4.18 -13.12 -11.58
C VAL A 19 3.66 -14.53 -11.90
N ASN A 20 2.41 -14.81 -11.54
CA ASN A 20 1.78 -16.09 -11.89
C ASN A 20 1.61 -16.18 -13.40
N ARG A 21 2.01 -17.29 -14.00
CA ARG A 21 1.93 -17.51 -15.46
C ARG A 21 0.52 -17.29 -16.00
N LEU A 22 -0.48 -17.78 -15.26
CA LEU A 22 -1.90 -17.58 -15.62
C LEU A 22 -2.28 -16.08 -15.64
N VAL A 23 -1.72 -15.30 -14.71
CA VAL A 23 -1.99 -13.86 -14.62
C VAL A 23 -1.29 -13.12 -15.76
N SER A 24 -0.05 -13.47 -16.09
CA SER A 24 0.65 -12.85 -17.22
C SER A 24 -0.03 -13.16 -18.55
N GLU A 25 -0.44 -14.41 -18.76
CA GLU A 25 -1.14 -14.83 -19.99
C GLU A 25 -2.48 -14.08 -20.13
N ALA A 26 -3.28 -13.98 -19.06
CA ALA A 26 -4.54 -13.23 -19.09
C ALA A 26 -4.34 -11.75 -19.43
N VAL A 27 -3.27 -11.13 -18.89
CA VAL A 27 -2.90 -9.74 -19.20
C VAL A 27 -2.45 -9.60 -20.65
N GLU A 28 -1.66 -10.54 -21.17
CA GLU A 28 -1.23 -10.54 -22.58
C GLU A 28 -2.40 -10.72 -23.55
N GLN A 29 -3.33 -11.62 -23.23
CA GLN A 29 -4.56 -11.82 -24.01
C GLN A 29 -5.44 -10.55 -24.01
N ALA A 30 -5.59 -9.91 -22.85
CA ALA A 30 -6.34 -8.65 -22.76
C ALA A 30 -5.67 -7.51 -23.55
N LYS A 31 -4.33 -7.44 -23.56
CA LYS A 31 -3.58 -6.49 -24.39
C LYS A 31 -3.75 -6.78 -25.89
N ALA A 32 -3.67 -8.05 -26.28
CA ALA A 32 -3.85 -8.49 -27.66
C ALA A 32 -5.28 -8.22 -28.17
N GLY A 33 -6.28 -8.31 -27.27
CA GLY A 33 -7.68 -7.96 -27.54
C GLY A 33 -7.96 -6.48 -27.78
N GLY A 34 -6.92 -5.63 -27.74
CA GLY A 34 -6.98 -4.23 -28.19
C GLY A 34 -7.62 -3.25 -27.19
N ARG A 35 -8.11 -3.73 -26.04
CA ARG A 35 -8.60 -2.84 -24.97
C ARG A 35 -8.37 -3.46 -23.60
N MET A 36 -7.70 -2.70 -22.74
CA MET A 36 -7.46 -3.12 -21.36
C MET A 36 -8.74 -3.00 -20.53
N PRO A 37 -8.93 -3.83 -19.48
CA PRO A 37 -10.10 -3.73 -18.60
C PRO A 37 -10.30 -2.33 -18.01
N LEU A 38 -9.21 -1.67 -17.61
CA LEU A 38 -9.26 -0.29 -17.11
C LEU A 38 -9.77 0.70 -18.17
N GLU A 39 -9.32 0.58 -19.42
CA GLU A 39 -9.75 1.45 -20.53
C GLU A 39 -11.23 1.24 -20.90
N HIS A 40 -11.75 0.04 -20.69
CA HIS A 40 -13.18 -0.23 -20.82
C HIS A 40 -13.98 0.49 -19.73
N LEU A 41 -13.60 0.34 -18.46
CA LEU A 41 -14.26 1.00 -17.33
C LEU A 41 -14.24 2.54 -17.46
N LEU A 42 -13.11 3.11 -17.87
CA LEU A 42 -12.99 4.54 -18.14
C LEU A 42 -13.88 5.00 -19.30
N GLY A 43 -14.05 4.17 -20.33
CA GLY A 43 -14.98 4.44 -21.42
C GLY A 43 -16.44 4.47 -20.95
N VAL A 44 -16.85 3.46 -20.18
CA VAL A 44 -18.21 3.37 -19.63
C VAL A 44 -18.54 4.53 -18.71
N MET A 45 -17.61 4.95 -17.84
CA MET A 45 -17.82 6.07 -16.92
C MET A 45 -18.03 7.42 -17.64
N ARG A 46 -17.34 7.62 -18.78
CA ARG A 46 -17.36 8.86 -19.56
C ARG A 46 -18.52 8.96 -20.55
N ASP A 47 -19.15 7.85 -20.91
CA ASP A 47 -20.23 7.81 -21.87
C ASP A 47 -21.54 8.38 -21.29
N PRO A 48 -22.05 9.51 -21.81
CA PRO A 48 -23.27 10.14 -21.30
C PRO A 48 -24.55 9.37 -21.67
N ALA A 49 -24.50 8.43 -22.62
CA ALA A 49 -25.65 7.63 -23.02
C ALA A 49 -25.96 6.49 -22.03
N LYS A 50 -25.04 6.18 -21.11
CA LYS A 50 -25.21 5.13 -20.10
C LYS A 50 -25.92 5.67 -18.87
N ASP A 51 -26.69 4.80 -18.22
CA ASP A 51 -27.33 5.12 -16.94
C ASP A 51 -26.30 5.51 -15.86
N THR A 52 -26.72 6.42 -14.99
CA THR A 52 -25.88 6.97 -13.91
C THR A 52 -25.36 5.87 -12.99
N ALA A 53 -26.17 4.86 -12.66
CA ALA A 53 -25.73 3.77 -11.80
C ALA A 53 -24.58 2.98 -12.45
N THR A 54 -24.70 2.68 -13.75
CA THR A 54 -23.65 1.95 -14.49
C THR A 54 -22.34 2.74 -14.54
N ARG A 55 -22.44 4.06 -14.72
CA ARG A 55 -21.27 4.96 -14.72
C ARG A 55 -20.59 5.02 -13.35
N LEU A 56 -21.36 5.04 -12.27
CA LEU A 56 -20.84 5.04 -10.90
C LEU A 56 -20.19 3.70 -10.53
N GLU A 57 -20.77 2.57 -10.95
CA GLU A 57 -20.16 1.26 -10.73
C GLU A 57 -18.82 1.13 -11.47
N ALA A 58 -18.74 1.60 -12.72
CA ALA A 58 -17.48 1.64 -13.44
C ALA A 58 -16.44 2.54 -12.75
N ALA A 59 -16.87 3.69 -12.20
CA ALA A 59 -16.00 4.59 -11.45
C ALA A 59 -15.45 3.93 -10.17
N LYS A 60 -16.30 3.28 -9.38
CA LYS A 60 -15.90 2.55 -8.17
C LYS A 60 -14.88 1.45 -8.47
N ALA A 61 -15.10 0.69 -9.54
CA ALA A 61 -14.19 -0.36 -9.96
C ALA A 61 -12.83 0.18 -10.45
N ALA A 62 -12.81 1.36 -11.09
CA ALA A 62 -11.58 2.00 -11.57
C ALA A 62 -10.80 2.75 -10.47
N ALA A 63 -11.47 3.21 -9.41
CA ALA A 63 -10.87 4.05 -8.37
C ALA A 63 -9.55 3.52 -7.76
N PRO A 64 -9.37 2.21 -7.47
CA PRO A 64 -8.13 1.68 -6.90
C PRO A 64 -6.91 1.82 -7.82
N TYR A 65 -7.13 1.92 -9.13
CA TYR A 65 -6.07 2.04 -10.13
C TYR A 65 -5.77 3.50 -10.50
N CYS A 66 -6.69 4.42 -10.21
CA CYS A 66 -6.54 5.85 -10.49
C CYS A 66 -6.12 6.66 -9.26
N HIS A 67 -6.46 6.19 -8.05
CA HIS A 67 -6.24 6.92 -6.81
C HIS A 67 -5.58 6.01 -5.77
N PRO A 68 -4.46 6.45 -5.17
CA PRO A 68 -3.88 5.75 -4.04
C PRO A 68 -4.91 5.62 -2.92
N ARG A 69 -5.23 4.38 -2.53
CA ARG A 69 -5.99 4.15 -1.30
C ARG A 69 -5.05 4.32 -0.13
N LEU A 70 -5.53 4.95 0.95
CA LEU A 70 -4.86 4.87 2.25
C LEU A 70 -4.66 3.39 2.58
N ALA A 71 -3.40 2.98 2.68
CA ALA A 71 -3.05 1.62 3.05
C ALA A 71 -3.55 1.40 4.49
N GLN A 72 -4.32 0.34 4.69
CA GLN A 72 -4.62 -0.13 6.04
C GLN A 72 -3.32 -0.66 6.62
N VAL A 73 -2.64 0.15 7.44
CA VAL A 73 -1.49 -0.31 8.21
C VAL A 73 -2.04 -1.21 9.30
N GLU A 74 -2.01 -2.52 9.07
CA GLU A 74 -2.04 -3.46 10.19
C GLU A 74 -0.75 -3.23 10.97
N ALA A 75 -0.87 -2.63 12.16
CA ALA A 75 0.19 -2.68 13.14
C ALA A 75 0.45 -4.15 13.44
N ARG A 76 1.42 -4.75 12.75
CA ARG A 76 2.01 -6.00 13.21
C ARG A 76 2.56 -5.65 14.58
N ASN A 77 1.97 -6.22 15.62
CA ASN A 77 2.59 -6.25 16.92
C ASN A 77 3.98 -6.85 16.70
N VAL A 78 4.99 -5.99 16.58
CA VAL A 78 6.35 -6.38 16.89
C VAL A 78 6.21 -6.90 18.31
N ASN A 79 6.53 -8.16 18.55
CA ASN A 79 6.60 -8.71 19.89
C ASN A 79 7.73 -7.98 20.62
N VAL A 80 7.49 -6.74 21.02
CA VAL A 80 8.17 -6.11 22.12
C VAL A 80 7.47 -6.71 23.32
N ASN A 81 8.07 -7.75 23.90
CA ASN A 81 7.77 -8.14 25.29
C ASN A 81 8.28 -7.02 26.21
N LEU A 82 7.76 -5.82 26.01
CA LEU A 82 8.06 -4.62 26.76
C LEU A 82 6.72 -4.16 27.30
N THR A 83 6.60 -4.18 28.61
CA THR A 83 5.43 -3.63 29.27
C THR A 83 5.40 -2.11 29.04
N HIS A 84 4.21 -1.50 29.10
CA HIS A 84 4.04 -0.06 28.90
C HIS A 84 4.94 0.77 29.82
N GLU A 85 5.14 0.28 31.04
CA GLU A 85 5.99 0.88 32.07
C GLU A 85 7.48 0.85 31.68
N GLU A 86 7.97 -0.27 31.15
CA GLU A 86 9.35 -0.41 30.69
C GLU A 86 9.63 0.44 29.45
N ALA A 87 8.63 0.64 28.59
CA ALA A 87 8.73 1.53 27.43
C ALA A 87 8.84 3.01 27.83
N LEU A 88 8.04 3.44 28.83
CA LEU A 88 8.08 4.81 29.35
C LEU A 88 9.43 5.11 30.01
N ALA A 89 9.91 4.21 30.87
CA ALA A 89 11.17 4.37 31.57
C ALA A 89 12.38 4.54 30.62
N LEU A 90 12.35 3.87 29.46
CA LEU A 90 13.41 3.95 28.46
C LEU A 90 13.40 5.29 27.70
N LEU A 91 12.21 5.85 27.45
CA LEU A 91 12.05 7.16 26.83
C LEU A 91 12.36 8.31 27.80
N GLU A 92 12.04 8.13 29.09
CA GLU A 92 12.41 9.08 30.15
C GLU A 92 13.91 9.04 30.47
N ALA A 93 14.57 7.88 30.30
CA ALA A 93 16.02 7.75 30.50
C ALA A 93 16.87 8.47 29.43
N ASP A 94 16.33 8.70 28.23
CA ASP A 94 16.98 9.46 27.16
C ASP A 94 16.62 10.96 27.17
N GLY A 95 15.93 11.44 28.21
CA GLY A 95 15.54 12.83 28.36
C GLY A 95 16.64 13.72 28.94
N ASP A 96 17.57 14.18 28.11
CA ASP A 96 18.30 15.45 28.33
C ASP A 96 18.73 16.07 26.99
N VAL A 97 17.79 16.72 26.30
CA VAL A 97 18.10 17.90 25.46
C VAL A 97 17.05 18.97 25.76
N GLU A 98 17.44 19.90 26.62
CA GLU A 98 16.70 21.09 27.05
C GLU A 98 16.06 21.85 25.86
N PRO A 99 14.74 22.11 25.87
CA PRO A 99 14.11 23.00 24.91
C PRO A 99 14.22 24.46 25.39
N ALA A 100 15.40 25.06 25.23
CA ALA A 100 15.52 26.51 25.25
C ALA A 100 15.23 27.03 23.83
N ASP A 101 13.98 27.44 23.60
CA ASP A 101 13.65 28.68 22.90
C ASP A 101 12.12 28.83 22.83
N GLN A 102 11.59 29.45 23.88
CA GLN A 102 10.29 30.10 23.85
C GLN A 102 10.32 31.19 22.78
N ILE A 103 9.75 30.93 21.60
CA ILE A 103 9.29 32.02 20.74
C ILE A 103 8.01 32.55 21.38
N ALA A 104 8.17 33.58 22.20
CA ALA A 104 7.10 34.37 22.77
C ALA A 104 6.20 34.91 21.64
N ILE A 105 4.97 34.42 21.57
CA ILE A 105 3.92 35.06 20.78
C ILE A 105 3.40 36.23 21.65
N THR A 106 3.94 37.41 21.41
CA THR A 106 3.38 38.66 21.92
C THR A 106 2.14 38.98 21.08
N GLN A 107 0.96 38.86 21.69
CA GLN A 107 -0.21 39.62 21.27
C GLN A 107 0.02 41.07 21.71
N ASP A 108 0.00 42.00 20.78
CA ASP A 108 -0.33 43.40 21.09
C ASP A 108 -1.28 43.93 20.00
N ASP A 109 -2.46 44.31 20.48
CA ASP A 109 -3.49 45.08 19.79
C ASP A 109 -3.04 46.54 19.60
N ALA A 110 -3.77 47.25 18.73
CA ALA A 110 -3.87 48.71 18.60
C ALA A 110 -2.90 49.46 17.65
N ALA A 111 -3.38 49.72 16.42
CA ALA A 111 -3.65 51.06 15.87
C ALA A 111 -4.42 50.97 14.54
#